data_AF-F5Z2J0-F1
#
_entry.id   AF-F5Z2J0-F1
#
_cell.length_a   1.000
_cell.length_b   1.000
_cell.length_c   1.000
_cell.angle_alpha   90.00
_cell.angle_beta   90.00
_cell.angle_gamma   90.00
#
_symmetry.space_group_name_H-M   'P 1'
#
loop_
_entity.id
_entity.type
_entity.pdbx_description
1 polymer ?
#
loop_
_entity_poly.entity_id
_entity_poly.type
_entity_poly.pdbx_seq_one_letter_code
_entity_poly.pdbx_strand_id
1 'polypeptide(L)'
;MLVREAGYQRISLKFLEELDKRLRDVGIDTFPELTDPDNDRTTRIYFFDCKKQAQGFQQPRQLFAEEKLCELLDRVRDGVTADIKELTDAIDKAAEAKNGWLMERLKKTRTTVERRQLLGFLANRNILPKYGFPVDTVELRTVHCADRSGAKLELDRDLSLAIYEYAPGNEVVAGGKVFTSRGLHRMPGRELEEFQYRICPGCKRFQTSRVLDSGEPCPGCGDGFGTIRKYLIPEFGFVADSQVHDVGTAPPERRWFGASYVVDVGDEINTQVLRAPSGVEVAARAGKRATMAVISEGAGGGFRVCPWCGWADVFGRSKVPLKHERPATGQECTGPLSVFALGHRYQTDIAEFTFKDTRFLGISEESWLSTLYALLGGASEALEISRDDIDGALAWNSDGLRSIVLFDTVPGGAGAAMKIAESVELVLKAALDRVNSCDCGPETSCYGCLRSYRNGRYHDKLSRAGALQVLESLGIDGLRSGMSDEWGVVLDLAPDRLEALLAELATQGLPEPEVGVEMGEYYWPVEAVWLQQKVVVVDGDDDERDASLAAGGFTVLRLGAADADRLAVLLTV
;
A
#
# COMPACT_ATOMS: atom_id res chain seq x y z
N MET A 1 -2.85 49.33 -23.13
CA MET A 1 -2.49 50.45 -24.03
C MET A 1 -2.01 49.94 -25.39
N LEU A 2 -1.09 48.97 -25.43
CA LEU A 2 -0.56 48.30 -26.64
C LEU A 2 -1.60 47.87 -27.69
N VAL A 3 -2.72 47.23 -27.30
CA VAL A 3 -3.75 46.75 -28.24
C VAL A 3 -4.48 47.90 -28.96
N ARG A 4 -4.63 49.06 -28.30
CA ARG A 4 -5.21 50.27 -28.91
C ARG A 4 -4.20 50.98 -29.83
N GLU A 5 -2.91 50.97 -29.48
CA GLU A 5 -1.84 51.54 -30.31
C GLU A 5 -1.59 50.71 -31.58
N ALA A 6 -1.87 49.40 -31.55
CA ALA A 6 -1.75 48.52 -32.71
C ALA A 6 -2.90 48.64 -33.74
N GLY A 7 -3.88 49.53 -33.53
CA GLY A 7 -4.93 49.82 -34.53
C GLY A 7 -6.01 48.75 -34.70
N TYR A 8 -6.03 47.69 -33.90
CA TYR A 8 -7.01 46.61 -34.03
C TYR A 8 -8.31 46.94 -33.28
N GLN A 9 -9.31 47.43 -34.01
CA GLN A 9 -10.70 47.39 -33.56
C GLN A 9 -11.20 45.94 -33.67
N ARG A 10 -11.24 45.25 -32.52
CA ARG A 10 -11.63 43.84 -32.28
C ARG A 10 -10.46 42.86 -32.21
N ILE A 11 -10.41 42.17 -31.07
CA ILE A 11 -9.58 41.01 -30.79
C ILE A 11 -9.86 39.97 -31.87
N SER A 12 -8.91 39.75 -32.78
CA SER A 12 -8.99 38.63 -33.72
C SER A 12 -8.18 37.47 -33.16
N LEU A 13 -8.64 36.23 -33.38
CA LEU A 13 -7.91 35.04 -32.95
C LEU A 13 -6.45 35.07 -33.45
N LYS A 14 -6.25 35.49 -34.70
CA LYS A 14 -4.93 35.66 -35.31
C LYS A 14 -4.04 36.68 -34.58
N PHE A 15 -4.61 37.73 -34.01
CA PHE A 15 -3.86 38.68 -33.19
C PHE A 15 -3.49 38.10 -31.83
N LEU A 16 -4.39 37.33 -31.20
CA LEU A 16 -4.11 36.65 -29.95
C LEU A 16 -3.03 35.57 -30.12
N GLU A 17 -3.09 34.79 -31.20
CA GLU A 17 -2.07 33.80 -31.56
C GLU A 17 -0.68 34.44 -31.76
N GLU A 18 -0.62 35.55 -32.50
CA GLU A 18 0.64 36.27 -32.73
C GLU A 18 1.17 36.93 -31.44
N LEU A 19 0.28 37.46 -30.59
CA LEU A 19 0.67 38.04 -29.32
C LEU A 19 1.18 36.98 -28.35
N ASP A 20 0.48 35.85 -28.24
CA ASP A 20 0.86 34.73 -27.37
C ASP A 20 2.22 34.15 -27.80
N LYS A 21 2.42 33.96 -29.10
CA LYS A 21 3.70 33.53 -29.66
C LYS A 21 4.84 34.49 -29.30
N ARG A 22 4.65 35.80 -29.48
CA ARG A 22 5.68 36.80 -29.16
C ARG A 22 6.02 36.87 -27.68
N LEU A 23 5.02 36.67 -26.81
CA LEU A 23 5.23 36.60 -25.36
C LEU A 23 6.06 35.37 -25.00
N ARG A 24 5.70 34.20 -25.55
CA ARG A 24 6.46 32.95 -25.34
C ARG A 24 7.90 33.06 -25.83
N ASP A 25 8.14 33.69 -26.99
CA ASP A 25 9.48 33.91 -27.56
C ASP A 25 10.39 34.74 -26.64
N VAL A 26 9.83 35.67 -25.85
CA VAL A 26 10.59 36.46 -24.86
C VAL A 26 10.65 35.81 -23.47
N GLY A 27 10.03 34.63 -23.31
CA GLY A 27 10.00 33.87 -22.06
C GLY A 27 8.90 34.30 -21.09
N ILE A 28 7.81 34.87 -21.58
CA ILE A 28 6.63 35.24 -20.80
C ILE A 28 5.46 34.38 -21.27
N ASP A 29 4.77 33.75 -20.34
CA ASP A 29 3.61 32.91 -20.64
C ASP A 29 2.37 33.41 -19.88
N THR A 30 1.18 32.97 -20.31
CA THR A 30 -0.09 33.53 -19.86
C THR A 30 -1.08 32.48 -19.36
N PHE A 31 -1.87 32.81 -18.34
CA PHE A 31 -2.93 31.94 -17.84
C PHE A 31 -4.20 32.75 -17.48
N PRO A 32 -5.40 32.34 -17.94
CA PRO A 32 -5.61 31.39 -19.05
C PRO A 32 -4.88 31.84 -20.32
N GLU A 33 -4.65 30.91 -21.27
CA GLU A 33 -3.98 31.25 -22.53
C GLU A 33 -4.74 32.36 -23.26
N LEU A 34 -4.03 33.28 -23.91
CA LEU A 34 -4.67 34.39 -24.64
C LEU A 34 -5.65 33.92 -25.71
N THR A 35 -5.43 32.73 -26.28
CA THR A 35 -6.24 32.09 -27.32
C THR A 35 -7.40 31.25 -26.78
N ASP A 36 -7.56 31.13 -25.46
CA ASP A 36 -8.65 30.36 -24.85
C ASP A 36 -10.01 30.94 -25.29
N PRO A 37 -10.88 30.14 -25.93
CA PRO A 37 -12.18 30.60 -26.43
C PRO A 37 -13.16 31.00 -25.33
N ASP A 38 -12.94 30.57 -24.08
CA ASP A 38 -13.76 30.92 -22.92
C ASP A 38 -13.36 32.27 -22.30
N ASN A 39 -12.30 32.92 -22.80
CA ASN A 39 -11.90 34.26 -22.36
C ASN A 39 -12.93 35.32 -22.76
N ASP A 40 -13.36 36.11 -21.79
CA ASP A 40 -14.21 37.27 -22.00
C ASP A 40 -13.53 38.57 -21.53
N ARG A 41 -14.23 39.70 -21.68
CA ARG A 41 -13.74 41.04 -21.28
C ARG A 41 -13.46 41.20 -19.78
N THR A 42 -13.92 40.27 -18.95
CA THR A 42 -13.73 40.24 -17.50
C THR A 42 -12.67 39.23 -17.07
N THR A 43 -12.27 38.31 -17.96
CA THR A 43 -11.20 37.36 -17.69
C THR A 43 -9.89 38.08 -17.39
N ARG A 44 -9.31 37.75 -16.24
CA ARG A 44 -7.99 38.23 -15.83
C ARG A 44 -6.95 37.28 -16.41
N ILE A 45 -6.13 37.80 -17.31
CA ILE A 45 -4.97 37.09 -17.84
C ILE A 45 -3.76 37.42 -16.98
N TYR A 46 -3.19 36.41 -16.34
CA TYR A 46 -1.95 36.51 -15.58
C TYR A 46 -0.77 36.29 -16.52
N PHE A 47 0.30 37.06 -16.32
CA PHE A 47 1.55 36.93 -17.07
C PHE A 47 2.62 36.43 -16.11
N PHE A 48 3.34 35.38 -16.48
CA PHE A 48 4.42 34.83 -15.68
C PHE A 48 5.71 34.74 -16.47
N ASP A 49 6.81 35.06 -15.80
CA ASP A 49 8.15 34.98 -16.36
C ASP A 49 8.64 33.53 -16.25
N CYS A 50 8.69 32.83 -17.39
CA CYS A 50 9.13 31.44 -17.46
C CYS A 50 10.59 31.25 -17.07
N LYS A 51 11.40 32.33 -17.05
CA LYS A 51 12.81 32.28 -16.65
C LYS A 51 13.00 32.52 -15.16
N LYS A 52 11.96 32.91 -14.43
CA LYS A 52 12.03 33.22 -13.00
C LYS A 52 11.26 32.17 -12.19
N GLN A 53 12.01 31.30 -11.53
CA GLN A 53 11.43 30.30 -10.64
C GLN A 53 10.77 31.00 -9.44
N ALA A 54 9.46 30.86 -9.27
CA ALA A 54 8.77 31.39 -8.11
C ALA A 54 9.19 30.62 -6.86
N GLN A 55 9.75 31.31 -5.85
CA GLN A 55 10.06 30.70 -4.56
C GLN A 55 8.78 30.10 -3.95
N GLY A 56 8.82 28.80 -3.64
CA GLY A 56 7.71 28.07 -3.02
C GLY A 56 6.81 27.27 -3.98
N PHE A 57 6.96 27.40 -5.30
CA PHE A 57 6.28 26.51 -6.26
C PHE A 57 7.24 25.39 -6.70
N GLN A 58 7.00 24.16 -6.24
CA GLN A 58 7.57 22.97 -6.88
C GLN A 58 7.07 22.93 -8.34
N GLN A 59 7.96 22.62 -9.29
CA GLN A 59 7.52 22.28 -10.64
C GLN A 59 6.46 21.17 -10.53
N PRO A 60 5.36 21.22 -11.30
CA PRO A 60 4.46 20.09 -11.39
C PRO A 60 5.32 18.89 -11.77
N ARG A 61 5.30 17.83 -10.93
CA ARG A 61 5.90 16.55 -11.29
C ARG A 61 5.30 16.17 -12.64
N GLN A 62 6.05 16.32 -13.73
CA GLN A 62 5.70 15.68 -14.99
C GLN A 62 5.70 14.18 -14.68
N LEU A 63 4.51 13.62 -14.43
CA LEU A 63 4.36 12.21 -14.11
C LEU A 63 4.85 11.35 -15.28
N PHE A 64 4.80 11.89 -16.52
CA PHE A 64 5.26 11.25 -17.75
C PHE A 64 5.73 12.30 -18.78
N ALA A 65 6.68 11.93 -19.65
CA ALA A 65 6.80 12.56 -20.97
C ALA A 65 5.57 12.16 -21.81
N GLU A 66 5.00 13.04 -22.64
CA GLU A 66 3.74 12.79 -23.38
C GLU A 66 3.72 11.45 -24.14
N GLU A 67 4.85 11.07 -24.76
CA GLU A 67 5.00 9.79 -25.48
C GLU A 67 4.77 8.57 -24.57
N LYS A 68 5.18 8.63 -23.29
CA LYS A 68 5.00 7.53 -22.34
C LYS A 68 3.55 7.35 -21.90
N LEU A 69 2.72 8.40 -21.89
CA LEU A 69 1.32 8.28 -21.50
C LEU A 69 0.48 7.58 -22.57
N CYS A 70 0.69 7.93 -23.85
CA CYS A 70 -0.01 7.31 -24.97
C CYS A 70 0.25 5.80 -25.03
N GLU A 71 1.50 5.37 -24.88
CA GLU A 71 1.86 3.94 -24.84
C GLU A 71 1.17 3.19 -23.68
N LEU A 72 1.08 3.83 -22.51
CA LEU A 72 0.41 3.25 -21.36
C LEU A 72 -1.12 3.13 -21.59
N LEU A 73 -1.73 4.15 -22.17
CA LEU A 73 -3.16 4.11 -22.54
C LEU A 73 -3.43 3.03 -23.60
N ASP A 74 -2.56 2.88 -24.59
CA ASP A 74 -2.65 1.83 -25.60
C ASP A 74 -2.58 0.44 -24.96
N ARG A 75 -1.63 0.22 -24.03
CA ARG A 75 -1.52 -1.05 -23.29
C ARG A 75 -2.78 -1.36 -22.48
N VAL A 76 -3.36 -0.35 -21.82
CA VAL A 76 -4.61 -0.51 -21.06
C VAL A 76 -5.78 -0.82 -22.00
N ARG A 77 -5.89 -0.10 -23.13
CA ARG A 77 -6.91 -0.36 -24.17
C ARG A 77 -6.80 -1.77 -24.71
N ASP A 78 -5.60 -2.23 -25.03
CA ASP A 78 -5.36 -3.56 -25.60
C ASP A 78 -5.74 -4.65 -24.60
N GLY A 79 -5.45 -4.45 -23.31
CA GLY A 79 -5.89 -5.34 -22.23
C GLY A 79 -7.42 -5.43 -22.12
N VAL A 80 -8.13 -4.30 -22.16
CA VAL A 80 -9.62 -4.29 -22.14
C VAL A 80 -10.19 -4.94 -23.40
N THR A 81 -9.56 -4.71 -24.55
CA THR A 81 -9.97 -5.32 -25.83
C THR A 81 -9.81 -6.83 -25.78
N ALA A 82 -8.73 -7.34 -25.17
CA ALA A 82 -8.52 -8.76 -24.93
C ALA A 82 -9.59 -9.35 -23.99
N ASP A 83 -9.89 -8.68 -22.86
CA ASP A 83 -10.97 -9.09 -21.94
C ASP A 83 -12.33 -9.20 -22.66
N ILE A 84 -12.69 -8.20 -23.48
CA ILE A 84 -13.93 -8.18 -24.25
C ILE A 84 -13.95 -9.31 -25.27
N LYS A 85 -12.82 -9.58 -25.93
CA LYS A 85 -12.68 -10.67 -26.89
C LYS A 85 -12.87 -12.03 -26.22
N GLU A 86 -12.20 -12.29 -25.09
CA GLU A 86 -12.35 -13.54 -24.33
C GLU A 86 -13.81 -13.77 -23.91
N LEU A 87 -14.49 -12.72 -23.44
CA LEU A 87 -15.90 -12.80 -23.08
C LEU A 87 -16.79 -13.06 -24.29
N THR A 88 -16.47 -12.47 -25.44
CA THR A 88 -17.22 -12.69 -26.69
C THR A 88 -17.05 -14.12 -27.19
N ASP A 89 -15.83 -14.63 -27.22
CA ASP A 89 -15.55 -16.03 -27.59
C ASP A 89 -16.26 -17.01 -26.63
N ALA A 90 -16.32 -16.69 -25.34
CA ALA A 90 -17.06 -17.49 -24.35
C ALA A 90 -18.58 -17.43 -24.56
N ILE A 91 -19.13 -16.27 -24.96
CA ILE A 91 -20.54 -16.10 -25.32
C ILE A 91 -20.88 -16.97 -26.53
N ASP A 92 -20.04 -16.96 -27.56
CA ASP A 92 -20.25 -17.72 -28.79
C ASP A 92 -20.22 -19.23 -28.51
N LYS A 93 -19.23 -19.71 -27.73
CA LYS A 93 -19.18 -21.11 -27.28
C LYS A 93 -20.42 -21.51 -26.46
N ALA A 94 -20.91 -20.63 -25.58
CA ALA A 94 -22.12 -20.88 -24.82
C ALA A 94 -23.36 -20.94 -25.72
N ALA A 95 -23.42 -20.13 -26.77
CA ALA A 95 -24.47 -20.16 -27.78
C ALA A 95 -24.44 -21.46 -28.61
N GLU A 96 -23.26 -21.89 -29.06
CA GLU A 96 -23.05 -23.17 -29.75
C GLU A 96 -23.48 -24.36 -28.89
N ALA A 97 -23.13 -24.34 -27.60
CA ALA A 97 -23.55 -25.34 -26.62
C ALA A 97 -25.03 -25.22 -26.19
N LYS A 98 -25.79 -24.26 -26.75
CA LYS A 98 -27.19 -23.97 -26.42
C LYS A 98 -27.43 -23.68 -24.93
N ASN A 99 -26.42 -23.17 -24.22
CA ASN A 99 -26.51 -22.79 -22.82
C ASN A 99 -26.93 -21.32 -22.68
N GLY A 100 -28.25 -21.07 -22.84
CA GLY A 100 -28.79 -19.71 -22.82
C GLY A 100 -28.58 -18.95 -21.51
N TRP A 101 -28.58 -19.66 -20.37
CA TRP A 101 -28.32 -19.05 -19.06
C TRP A 101 -26.89 -18.52 -18.95
N LEU A 102 -25.90 -19.33 -19.33
CA LEU A 102 -24.49 -18.93 -19.30
C LEU A 102 -24.23 -17.80 -20.30
N MET A 103 -24.81 -17.88 -21.50
CA MET A 103 -24.71 -16.84 -22.52
C MET A 103 -25.20 -15.48 -21.98
N GLU A 104 -26.38 -15.44 -21.37
CA GLU A 104 -26.94 -14.20 -20.82
C GLU A 104 -26.11 -13.65 -19.65
N ARG A 105 -25.57 -14.54 -18.81
CA ARG A 105 -24.68 -14.17 -17.72
C ARG A 105 -23.39 -13.52 -18.25
N LEU A 106 -22.74 -14.14 -19.24
CA LEU A 106 -21.52 -13.61 -19.86
C LEU A 106 -21.74 -12.28 -20.57
N LYS A 107 -22.90 -12.10 -21.24
CA LYS A 107 -23.28 -10.80 -21.83
C LYS A 107 -23.34 -9.70 -20.77
N LYS A 108 -23.95 -9.97 -19.62
CA LYS A 108 -24.00 -9.02 -18.50
C LYS A 108 -22.60 -8.74 -17.92
N THR A 109 -21.73 -9.75 -17.83
CA THR A 109 -20.33 -9.55 -17.42
C THR A 109 -19.58 -8.68 -18.43
N ARG A 110 -19.79 -8.87 -19.73
CA ARG A 110 -19.21 -8.00 -20.77
C ARG A 110 -19.70 -6.57 -20.64
N THR A 111 -20.99 -6.37 -20.44
CA THR A 111 -21.56 -5.04 -20.15
C THR A 111 -20.98 -4.43 -18.87
N THR A 112 -20.64 -5.25 -17.87
CA THR A 112 -19.94 -4.78 -16.68
C THR A 112 -18.58 -4.20 -17.01
N VAL A 113 -17.77 -4.87 -17.84
CA VAL A 113 -16.45 -4.39 -18.29
C VAL A 113 -16.58 -3.12 -19.13
N GLU A 114 -17.50 -3.12 -20.11
CA GLU A 114 -17.71 -1.99 -21.05
C GLU A 114 -18.19 -0.71 -20.35
N ARG A 115 -18.95 -0.83 -19.25
CA ARG A 115 -19.58 0.30 -18.54
C ARG A 115 -18.88 0.66 -17.22
N ARG A 116 -17.61 0.28 -17.05
CA ARG A 116 -16.83 0.71 -15.88
C ARG A 116 -16.62 2.22 -15.89
N GLN A 117 -16.57 2.81 -14.69
CA GLN A 117 -16.29 4.23 -14.55
C GLN A 117 -14.82 4.46 -14.94
N LEU A 118 -14.60 5.29 -15.97
CA LEU A 118 -13.30 5.40 -16.63
C LEU A 118 -12.20 5.95 -15.72
N LEU A 119 -12.48 6.97 -14.89
CA LEU A 119 -11.47 7.61 -14.05
C LEU A 119 -10.93 6.65 -12.99
N GLY A 120 -11.81 5.96 -12.27
CA GLY A 120 -11.48 4.92 -11.31
C GLY A 120 -10.79 3.74 -11.99
N PHE A 121 -11.24 3.33 -13.18
CA PHE A 121 -10.55 2.28 -13.93
C PHE A 121 -9.10 2.66 -14.30
N LEU A 122 -8.87 3.87 -14.82
CA LEU A 122 -7.53 4.35 -15.16
C LEU A 122 -6.65 4.54 -13.92
N ALA A 123 -7.24 5.00 -12.81
CA ALA A 123 -6.53 5.13 -11.55
C ALA A 123 -6.14 3.76 -10.98
N ASN A 124 -7.00 2.74 -11.08
CA ASN A 124 -6.69 1.36 -10.68
C ASN A 124 -5.57 0.73 -11.55
N ARG A 125 -5.47 1.13 -12.83
CA ARG A 125 -4.36 0.75 -13.73
C ARG A 125 -3.09 1.61 -13.56
N ASN A 126 -3.00 2.39 -12.48
CA ASN A 126 -1.86 3.26 -12.17
C ASN A 126 -1.50 4.25 -13.30
N ILE A 127 -2.52 4.72 -14.05
CA ILE A 127 -2.40 5.75 -15.09
C ILE A 127 -2.65 7.14 -14.49
N LEU A 128 -3.71 7.25 -13.69
CA LEU A 128 -4.05 8.47 -12.97
C LEU A 128 -3.65 8.36 -11.49
N PRO A 129 -3.19 9.45 -10.84
CA PRO A 129 -3.04 9.48 -9.40
C PRO A 129 -4.37 9.14 -8.71
N LYS A 130 -4.32 8.26 -7.69
CA LYS A 130 -5.53 7.88 -6.94
C LYS A 130 -5.94 8.94 -5.90
N TYR A 131 -5.03 9.84 -5.46
CA TYR A 131 -5.26 10.85 -4.41
C TYR A 131 -6.33 11.93 -4.71
N GLY A 132 -7.03 11.87 -5.85
CA GLY A 132 -8.13 12.78 -6.18
C GLY A 132 -9.42 12.08 -6.62
N PHE A 133 -9.46 10.75 -6.63
CA PHE A 133 -10.62 9.99 -7.10
C PHE A 133 -10.92 8.84 -6.13
N PRO A 134 -12.18 8.58 -5.77
CA PRO A 134 -12.54 7.34 -5.09
C PRO A 134 -12.29 6.18 -6.05
N VAL A 135 -11.13 5.53 -5.89
CA VAL A 135 -10.73 4.38 -6.72
C VAL A 135 -11.18 3.13 -5.99
N ASP A 136 -11.87 2.25 -6.72
CA ASP A 136 -12.41 0.98 -6.21
C ASP A 136 -13.12 1.10 -4.86
N THR A 137 -13.79 2.24 -4.64
CA THR A 137 -14.57 2.46 -3.43
C THR A 137 -15.93 1.80 -3.58
N VAL A 138 -16.29 0.98 -2.59
CA VAL A 138 -17.57 0.29 -2.55
C VAL A 138 -18.29 0.57 -1.24
N GLU A 139 -19.62 0.60 -1.33
CA GLU A 139 -20.50 0.92 -0.22
C GLU A 139 -21.00 -0.36 0.47
N LEU A 140 -21.15 -0.33 1.80
CA LEU A 140 -22.11 -1.18 2.50
C LEU A 140 -23.47 -0.48 2.53
N ARG A 141 -24.39 -0.93 1.67
CA ARG A 141 -25.72 -0.32 1.55
C ARG A 141 -26.56 -0.61 2.79
N THR A 142 -27.06 0.46 3.41
CA THR A 142 -27.91 0.42 4.61
C THR A 142 -29.22 1.20 4.45
N VAL A 143 -29.48 1.73 3.24
CA VAL A 143 -30.65 2.60 2.95
C VAL A 143 -31.99 1.87 3.19
N HIS A 144 -32.02 0.55 3.02
CA HIS A 144 -33.21 -0.30 3.24
C HIS A 144 -33.35 -0.80 4.68
N CYS A 145 -32.42 -0.45 5.59
CA CYS A 145 -32.52 -0.83 6.99
C CYS A 145 -33.72 -0.13 7.66
N ALA A 146 -34.33 -0.80 8.64
CA ALA A 146 -35.53 -0.28 9.32
C ALA A 146 -35.27 1.03 10.09
N ASP A 147 -34.04 1.24 10.54
CA ASP A 147 -33.63 2.45 11.26
C ASP A 147 -33.30 3.60 10.29
N ARG A 148 -33.89 4.77 10.52
CA ARG A 148 -33.69 5.99 9.70
C ARG A 148 -32.25 6.49 9.69
N SER A 149 -31.42 6.12 10.66
CA SER A 149 -29.99 6.44 10.67
C SER A 149 -29.23 5.76 9.53
N GLY A 150 -29.62 4.55 9.11
CA GLY A 150 -28.98 3.82 8.02
C GLY A 150 -28.96 4.60 6.71
N ALA A 151 -30.07 5.24 6.34
CA ALA A 151 -30.16 6.05 5.13
C ALA A 151 -29.27 7.32 5.12
N LYS A 152 -28.63 7.67 6.24
CA LYS A 152 -27.71 8.82 6.35
C LYS A 152 -26.24 8.41 6.48
N LEU A 153 -25.94 7.11 6.49
CA LEU A 153 -24.58 6.62 6.64
C LEU A 153 -23.92 6.45 5.27
N GLU A 154 -22.74 7.04 5.11
CA GLU A 154 -21.85 6.79 3.99
C GLU A 154 -20.80 5.78 4.44
N LEU A 155 -21.05 4.51 4.15
CA LEU A 155 -20.19 3.39 4.54
C LEU A 155 -19.29 2.97 3.37
N ASP A 156 -18.54 3.93 2.84
CA ASP A 156 -17.63 3.74 1.72
C ASP A 156 -16.27 3.19 2.19
N ARG A 157 -15.80 2.15 1.50
CA ARG A 157 -14.50 1.51 1.75
C ARG A 157 -13.80 1.13 0.47
N ASP A 158 -12.46 1.19 0.50
CA ASP A 158 -11.62 0.58 -0.53
C ASP A 158 -11.97 -0.91 -0.66
N LEU A 159 -12.13 -1.40 -1.89
CA LEU A 159 -12.56 -2.76 -2.17
C LEU A 159 -11.63 -3.83 -1.56
N SER A 160 -10.33 -3.56 -1.48
CA SER A 160 -9.34 -4.47 -0.85
C SER A 160 -9.61 -4.68 0.64
N LEU A 161 -10.12 -3.64 1.32
CA LEU A 161 -10.52 -3.71 2.73
C LEU A 161 -11.97 -4.20 2.86
N ALA A 162 -12.86 -3.76 1.98
CA ALA A 162 -14.28 -4.10 2.03
C ALA A 162 -14.54 -5.60 1.89
N ILE A 163 -13.74 -6.34 1.10
CA ILE A 163 -13.86 -7.81 1.02
C ILE A 163 -13.53 -8.54 2.34
N TYR A 164 -12.92 -7.85 3.31
CA TYR A 164 -12.72 -8.34 4.67
C TYR A 164 -13.71 -7.70 5.65
N GLU A 165 -13.86 -6.37 5.67
CA GLU A 165 -14.73 -5.68 6.62
C GLU A 165 -16.22 -5.94 6.35
N TYR A 166 -16.63 -5.85 5.09
CA TYR A 166 -18.03 -6.00 4.65
C TYR A 166 -18.32 -7.41 4.14
N ALA A 167 -17.39 -8.35 4.34
CA ALA A 167 -17.61 -9.76 4.03
C ALA A 167 -18.93 -10.25 4.66
N PRO A 168 -19.75 -11.03 3.93
CA PRO A 168 -21.01 -11.55 4.46
C PRO A 168 -20.81 -12.31 5.79
N GLY A 169 -21.63 -11.95 6.78
CA GLY A 169 -21.56 -12.46 8.15
C GLY A 169 -20.72 -11.60 9.11
N ASN A 170 -19.99 -10.59 8.63
CA ASN A 170 -19.28 -9.66 9.50
C ASN A 170 -20.17 -8.49 9.96
N GLU A 171 -19.82 -7.93 11.11
CA GLU A 171 -20.50 -6.81 11.74
C GLU A 171 -19.70 -5.51 11.64
N VAL A 172 -20.41 -4.44 11.27
CA VAL A 172 -19.87 -3.09 11.10
C VAL A 172 -20.57 -2.16 12.08
N VAL A 173 -19.78 -1.46 12.89
CA VAL A 173 -20.29 -0.48 13.85
C VAL A 173 -20.28 0.90 13.21
N ALA A 174 -21.45 1.54 13.11
CA ALA A 174 -21.59 2.89 12.58
C ALA A 174 -22.80 3.60 13.18
N GLY A 175 -22.67 4.90 13.50
CA GLY A 175 -23.79 5.70 14.02
C GLY A 175 -24.41 5.17 15.32
N GLY A 176 -23.63 4.48 16.17
CA GLY A 176 -24.12 3.84 17.40
C GLY A 176 -24.90 2.53 17.18
N LYS A 177 -24.93 2.03 15.94
CA LYS A 177 -25.60 0.78 15.55
C LYS A 177 -24.59 -0.25 15.05
N VAL A 178 -25.00 -1.51 15.08
CA VAL A 178 -24.29 -2.65 14.51
C VAL A 178 -25.07 -3.14 13.28
N PHE A 179 -24.40 -3.13 12.12
CA PHE A 179 -24.91 -3.60 10.85
C PHE A 179 -24.24 -4.92 10.48
N THR A 180 -25.02 -5.96 10.23
CA THR A 180 -24.47 -7.24 9.74
C THR A 180 -24.50 -7.25 8.22
N SER A 181 -23.36 -7.51 7.56
CA SER A 181 -23.34 -7.69 6.11
C SER A 181 -24.01 -9.01 5.73
N ARG A 182 -24.98 -8.97 4.79
CA ARG A 182 -25.84 -10.13 4.45
C ARG A 182 -25.76 -10.54 2.98
N GLY A 183 -24.99 -9.81 2.17
CA GLY A 183 -24.88 -10.13 0.76
C GLY A 183 -24.08 -9.13 -0.06
N LEU A 184 -23.93 -9.47 -1.33
CA LEU A 184 -23.34 -8.64 -2.37
C LEU A 184 -24.44 -7.85 -3.07
N HIS A 185 -24.17 -6.59 -3.37
CA HIS A 185 -25.09 -5.79 -4.15
C HIS A 185 -25.13 -6.26 -5.61
N ARG A 186 -26.32 -6.22 -6.21
CA ARG A 186 -26.58 -6.65 -7.58
C ARG A 186 -27.05 -5.45 -8.39
N MET A 187 -26.36 -5.17 -9.50
CA MET A 187 -26.75 -4.11 -10.41
C MET A 187 -27.60 -4.69 -11.57
N PRO A 188 -28.80 -4.15 -11.85
CA PRO A 188 -29.62 -4.60 -12.98
C PRO A 188 -28.87 -4.51 -14.32
N GLY A 189 -28.99 -5.55 -15.14
CA GLY A 189 -28.33 -5.61 -16.47
C GLY A 189 -26.82 -5.83 -16.43
N ARG A 190 -26.22 -5.98 -15.24
CA ARG A 190 -24.80 -6.23 -15.04
C ARG A 190 -24.59 -7.45 -14.14
N GLU A 191 -23.40 -8.04 -14.23
CA GLU A 191 -23.03 -9.24 -13.49
C GLU A 191 -21.63 -9.05 -12.89
N LEU A 192 -21.41 -9.58 -11.68
CA LEU A 192 -20.10 -9.50 -11.02
C LEU A 192 -19.11 -10.37 -11.78
N GLU A 193 -17.85 -9.92 -11.84
CA GLU A 193 -16.80 -10.73 -12.46
C GLU A 193 -16.47 -11.95 -11.61
N GLU A 194 -16.38 -13.11 -12.27
CA GLU A 194 -15.97 -14.39 -11.70
C GLU A 194 -14.59 -14.76 -12.24
N PHE A 195 -13.70 -15.15 -11.34
CA PHE A 195 -12.37 -15.65 -11.65
C PHE A 195 -12.14 -16.98 -10.93
N GLN A 196 -11.21 -17.76 -11.47
CA GLN A 196 -10.67 -18.97 -10.87
C GLN A 196 -9.29 -18.68 -10.27
N TYR A 197 -8.99 -19.31 -9.15
CA TYR A 197 -7.66 -19.27 -8.54
C TYR A 197 -7.27 -20.63 -7.96
N ARG A 198 -5.98 -20.82 -7.82
CA ARG A 198 -5.38 -21.98 -7.15
C ARG A 198 -4.07 -21.59 -6.50
N ILE A 199 -3.69 -22.34 -5.48
CA ILE A 199 -2.44 -22.15 -4.72
C ILE A 199 -1.68 -23.46 -4.78
N CYS A 200 -0.39 -23.40 -5.12
CA CYS A 200 0.47 -24.57 -5.10
C CYS A 200 0.67 -25.05 -3.65
N PRO A 201 0.42 -26.34 -3.32
CA PRO A 201 0.56 -26.82 -1.95
C PRO A 201 2.02 -26.81 -1.48
N GLY A 202 2.97 -27.08 -2.38
CA GLY A 202 4.41 -27.11 -2.10
C GLY A 202 5.01 -25.71 -1.95
N CYS A 203 5.00 -24.91 -3.02
CA CYS A 203 5.69 -23.61 -3.04
C CYS A 203 4.77 -22.40 -2.74
N LYS A 204 3.45 -22.60 -2.61
CA LYS A 204 2.46 -21.56 -2.28
C LYS A 204 2.29 -20.47 -3.33
N ARG A 205 2.82 -20.69 -4.54
CA ARG A 205 2.59 -19.83 -5.69
C ARG A 205 1.09 -19.73 -5.99
N PHE A 206 0.62 -18.51 -6.16
CA PHE A 206 -0.77 -18.19 -6.51
C PHE A 206 -0.90 -18.05 -8.02
N GLN A 207 -2.00 -18.54 -8.57
CA GLN A 207 -2.36 -18.33 -9.97
C GLN A 207 -3.85 -18.00 -10.06
N THR A 208 -4.19 -17.04 -10.91
CA THR A 208 -5.57 -16.63 -11.17
C THR A 208 -5.80 -16.40 -12.66
N SER A 209 -6.98 -16.76 -13.14
CA SER A 209 -7.45 -16.48 -14.50
C SER A 209 -8.98 -16.57 -14.55
N ARG A 210 -9.65 -16.17 -15.64
CA ARG A 210 -11.09 -16.43 -15.83
C ARG A 210 -11.36 -17.94 -15.91
N VAL A 211 -10.45 -18.66 -16.55
CA VAL A 211 -10.44 -20.13 -16.65
C VAL A 211 -9.00 -20.62 -16.49
N LEU A 212 -8.79 -21.56 -15.59
CA LEU A 212 -7.49 -22.23 -15.37
C LEU A 212 -7.52 -23.64 -15.94
N ASP A 213 -6.40 -24.07 -16.53
CA ASP A 213 -6.22 -25.46 -16.94
C ASP A 213 -5.82 -26.31 -15.73
N SER A 214 -6.67 -27.27 -15.35
CA SER A 214 -6.42 -28.19 -14.24
C SER A 214 -5.18 -29.07 -14.41
N GLY A 215 -4.70 -29.28 -15.65
CA GLY A 215 -3.56 -30.14 -15.94
C GLY A 215 -2.19 -29.44 -15.90
N GLU A 216 -2.16 -28.11 -15.88
CA GLU A 216 -0.91 -27.35 -15.90
C GLU A 216 -0.18 -27.44 -14.54
N PRO A 217 1.10 -27.86 -14.51
CA PRO A 217 1.89 -27.94 -13.27
C PRO A 217 2.30 -26.55 -12.77
N CYS A 218 2.73 -26.46 -11.52
CA CYS A 218 3.26 -25.23 -10.94
C CYS A 218 4.54 -24.80 -11.68
N PRO A 219 4.59 -23.61 -12.28
CA PRO A 219 5.79 -23.14 -12.98
C PRO A 219 6.96 -22.83 -12.04
N GLY A 220 6.72 -22.78 -10.72
CA GLY A 220 7.78 -22.57 -9.72
C GLY A 220 8.51 -23.85 -9.32
N CYS A 221 7.78 -24.86 -8.83
CA CYS A 221 8.37 -26.09 -8.30
C CYS A 221 8.12 -27.35 -9.15
N GLY A 222 7.30 -27.26 -10.21
CA GLY A 222 6.92 -28.40 -11.04
C GLY A 222 5.81 -29.29 -10.46
N ASP A 223 5.44 -29.12 -9.19
CA ASP A 223 4.35 -29.90 -8.56
C ASP A 223 2.97 -29.55 -9.13
N GLY A 224 2.01 -30.45 -8.97
CA GLY A 224 0.60 -30.15 -9.25
C GLY A 224 0.05 -29.05 -8.35
N PHE A 225 -0.82 -28.20 -8.91
CA PHE A 225 -1.55 -27.22 -8.12
C PHE A 225 -2.63 -27.87 -7.25
N GLY A 226 -3.05 -27.15 -6.20
CA GLY A 226 -4.22 -27.52 -5.41
C GLY A 226 -5.54 -27.32 -6.16
N THR A 227 -6.64 -27.55 -5.45
CA THR A 227 -8.00 -27.41 -6.00
C THR A 227 -8.24 -26.01 -6.57
N ILE A 228 -8.80 -25.97 -7.79
CA ILE A 228 -9.29 -24.72 -8.39
C ILE A 228 -10.52 -24.25 -7.62
N ARG A 229 -10.41 -23.05 -7.05
CA ARG A 229 -11.50 -22.33 -6.39
C ARG A 229 -11.92 -21.14 -7.25
N LYS A 230 -13.05 -20.53 -6.89
CA LYS A 230 -13.61 -19.37 -7.59
C LYS A 230 -13.71 -18.18 -6.65
N TYR A 231 -13.52 -16.98 -7.16
CA TYR A 231 -13.81 -15.76 -6.42
C TYR A 231 -14.62 -14.77 -7.27
N LEU A 232 -15.37 -13.91 -6.58
CA LEU A 232 -16.10 -12.80 -7.16
C LEU A 232 -15.43 -11.48 -6.78
N ILE A 233 -15.42 -10.52 -7.71
CA ILE A 233 -15.05 -9.13 -7.41
C ILE A 233 -16.34 -8.36 -7.12
N PRO A 234 -16.62 -7.96 -5.86
CA PRO A 234 -17.88 -7.30 -5.50
C PRO A 234 -17.86 -5.80 -5.86
N GLU A 235 -17.66 -5.48 -7.13
CA GLU A 235 -17.49 -4.10 -7.63
C GLU A 235 -18.74 -3.21 -7.48
N PHE A 236 -19.90 -3.79 -7.15
CA PHE A 236 -21.14 -3.06 -6.89
C PHE A 236 -21.39 -2.80 -5.39
N GLY A 237 -20.52 -3.31 -4.53
CA GLY A 237 -20.61 -3.19 -3.08
C GLY A 237 -21.42 -4.29 -2.39
N PHE A 238 -21.77 -4.02 -1.14
CA PHE A 238 -22.35 -4.95 -0.19
C PHE A 238 -23.72 -4.47 0.28
N VAL A 239 -24.47 -5.37 0.92
CA VAL A 239 -25.81 -5.08 1.43
C VAL A 239 -25.92 -5.55 2.86
N ALA A 240 -26.23 -4.62 3.77
CA ALA A 240 -26.48 -4.94 5.17
C ALA A 240 -27.83 -5.65 5.34
N ASP A 241 -27.98 -6.34 6.47
CA ASP A 241 -29.26 -6.86 6.91
C ASP A 241 -30.25 -5.71 7.16
N SER A 242 -31.54 -5.99 6.97
CA SER A 242 -32.61 -5.02 7.23
C SER A 242 -32.77 -4.72 8.72
N GLN A 243 -32.44 -5.70 9.56
CA GLN A 243 -32.46 -5.60 11.01
C GLN A 243 -31.11 -5.08 11.51
N VAL A 244 -31.16 -4.12 12.42
CA VAL A 244 -29.98 -3.49 13.04
C VAL A 244 -30.14 -3.50 14.55
N HIS A 245 -29.03 -3.55 15.28
CA HIS A 245 -29.02 -3.59 16.74
C HIS A 245 -28.17 -2.46 17.31
N ASP A 246 -28.44 -2.04 18.55
CA ASP A 246 -27.60 -1.08 19.25
C ASP A 246 -26.25 -1.69 19.63
N VAL A 247 -25.21 -0.85 19.65
CA VAL A 247 -23.87 -1.28 20.05
C VAL A 247 -23.89 -1.77 21.51
N GLY A 248 -23.56 -3.04 21.69
CA GLY A 248 -23.41 -3.65 23.01
C GLY A 248 -21.98 -3.59 23.54
N THR A 249 -21.73 -4.32 24.63
CA THR A 249 -20.38 -4.46 25.23
C THR A 249 -19.53 -5.53 24.54
N ALA A 250 -20.15 -6.40 23.72
CA ALA A 250 -19.42 -7.42 22.97
C ALA A 250 -18.73 -6.79 21.75
N PRO A 251 -17.48 -7.17 21.45
CA PRO A 251 -16.82 -6.73 20.23
C PRO A 251 -17.54 -7.30 18.99
N PRO A 252 -17.56 -6.57 17.87
CA PRO A 252 -18.24 -7.02 16.65
C PRO A 252 -17.63 -8.31 16.09
N GLU A 253 -18.46 -9.21 15.57
CA GLU A 253 -17.96 -10.41 14.88
C GLU A 253 -17.25 -10.00 13.57
N ARG A 254 -15.96 -10.35 13.48
CA ARG A 254 -15.16 -10.19 12.26
C ARG A 254 -14.50 -11.51 11.89
N ARG A 255 -14.71 -11.95 10.65
CA ARG A 255 -14.01 -13.08 10.05
C ARG A 255 -13.04 -12.58 9.01
N TRP A 256 -11.77 -12.81 9.30
CA TRP A 256 -10.66 -12.38 8.47
C TRP A 256 -9.81 -13.60 8.13
N PHE A 257 -10.20 -14.32 7.07
CA PHE A 257 -9.35 -15.34 6.47
C PHE A 257 -9.11 -15.00 5.00
N GLY A 258 -7.86 -15.09 4.57
CA GLY A 258 -7.45 -14.68 3.23
C GLY A 258 -5.98 -14.27 3.20
N ALA A 259 -5.51 -13.81 2.05
CA ALA A 259 -4.16 -13.28 1.87
C ALA A 259 -4.05 -12.37 0.64
N SER A 260 -2.97 -11.59 0.61
CA SER A 260 -2.55 -10.80 -0.55
C SER A 260 -1.50 -11.59 -1.32
N TYR A 261 -1.61 -11.58 -2.64
CA TYR A 261 -0.76 -12.33 -3.55
C TYR A 261 -0.24 -11.43 -4.65
N VAL A 262 1.00 -11.65 -5.04
CA VAL A 262 1.60 -11.05 -6.22
C VAL A 262 1.23 -11.92 -7.43
N VAL A 263 0.50 -11.35 -8.38
CA VAL A 263 0.15 -12.03 -9.64
C VAL A 263 1.23 -11.78 -10.69
N ASP A 264 1.68 -10.53 -10.77
CA ASP A 264 2.69 -10.07 -11.70
C ASP A 264 3.48 -8.93 -11.05
N VAL A 265 4.81 -8.95 -11.17
CA VAL A 265 5.70 -7.99 -10.53
C VAL A 265 5.89 -6.69 -11.34
N GLY A 266 5.18 -6.55 -12.45
CA GLY A 266 5.12 -5.32 -13.24
C GLY A 266 6.40 -4.99 -14.01
N ASP A 267 6.45 -3.76 -14.50
CA ASP A 267 7.60 -3.23 -15.24
C ASP A 267 8.75 -2.94 -14.27
N GLU A 268 9.98 -3.25 -14.66
CA GLU A 268 11.18 -2.89 -13.90
C GLU A 268 11.58 -1.43 -14.15
N ILE A 269 11.83 -0.69 -13.07
CA ILE A 269 12.42 0.65 -13.15
C ILE A 269 13.92 0.59 -12.88
N ASN A 270 14.28 0.05 -11.73
CA ASN A 270 15.65 -0.10 -11.31
C ASN A 270 15.77 -1.38 -10.47
N THR A 271 17.00 -1.85 -10.35
CA THR A 271 17.34 -2.94 -9.44
C THR A 271 18.64 -2.58 -8.75
N GLN A 272 18.59 -2.46 -7.43
CA GLN A 272 19.78 -2.36 -6.60
C GLN A 272 20.26 -3.75 -6.22
N VAL A 273 21.58 -3.97 -6.25
CA VAL A 273 22.17 -5.24 -5.85
C VAL A 273 23.15 -4.99 -4.71
N LEU A 274 22.81 -5.51 -3.53
CA LEU A 274 23.73 -5.56 -2.40
C LEU A 274 24.50 -6.88 -2.46
N ARG A 275 25.83 -6.78 -2.43
CA ARG A 275 26.71 -7.93 -2.18
C ARG A 275 27.02 -7.98 -0.69
N ALA A 276 26.38 -8.89 0.03
CA ALA A 276 26.57 -9.03 1.47
C ALA A 276 27.96 -9.62 1.77
N PRO A 277 28.54 -9.38 2.98
CA PRO A 277 29.87 -9.88 3.34
C PRO A 277 30.00 -11.41 3.26
N SER A 278 28.90 -12.14 3.47
CA SER A 278 28.83 -13.59 3.29
C SER A 278 28.91 -14.08 1.83
N GLY A 279 29.01 -13.16 0.86
CA GLY A 279 29.01 -13.44 -0.58
C GLY A 279 27.61 -13.53 -1.21
N VAL A 280 26.54 -13.45 -0.41
CA VAL A 280 25.15 -13.47 -0.93
C VAL A 280 24.84 -12.20 -1.71
N GLU A 281 24.25 -12.35 -2.90
CA GLU A 281 23.65 -11.23 -3.62
C GLU A 281 22.18 -11.06 -3.23
N VAL A 282 21.81 -9.87 -2.73
CA VAL A 282 20.43 -9.47 -2.52
C VAL A 282 20.06 -8.43 -3.58
N ALA A 283 19.14 -8.80 -4.47
CA ALA A 283 18.61 -7.89 -5.47
C ALA A 283 17.30 -7.28 -4.96
N ALA A 284 17.23 -5.94 -4.90
CA ALA A 284 16.03 -5.18 -4.60
C ALA A 284 15.56 -4.46 -5.88
N ARG A 285 14.52 -5.01 -6.49
CA ARG A 285 13.93 -4.53 -7.74
C ARG A 285 12.77 -3.59 -7.45
N ALA A 286 12.83 -2.35 -7.93
CA ALA A 286 11.67 -1.46 -7.94
C ALA A 286 10.82 -1.74 -9.18
N GLY A 287 9.58 -2.17 -8.93
CA GLY A 287 8.59 -2.45 -9.96
C GLY A 287 7.48 -1.41 -9.97
N LYS A 288 6.94 -1.11 -11.16
CA LYS A 288 5.68 -0.36 -11.32
C LYS A 288 4.61 -1.21 -11.95
N ARG A 289 3.36 -0.89 -11.61
CA ARG A 289 2.16 -1.56 -12.16
C ARG A 289 2.17 -3.07 -11.89
N ALA A 290 2.76 -3.48 -10.77
CA ALA A 290 2.66 -4.85 -10.31
C ALA A 290 1.18 -5.18 -10.04
N THR A 291 0.73 -6.33 -10.51
CA THR A 291 -0.65 -6.77 -10.33
C THR A 291 -0.76 -7.56 -9.03
N MET A 292 -1.55 -7.03 -8.10
CA MET A 292 -1.86 -7.66 -6.83
C MET A 292 -3.23 -8.34 -6.90
N ALA A 293 -3.40 -9.42 -6.15
CA ALA A 293 -4.68 -10.04 -5.89
C ALA A 293 -4.88 -10.23 -4.39
N VAL A 294 -5.97 -9.71 -3.85
CA VAL A 294 -6.34 -9.89 -2.45
C VAL A 294 -7.57 -10.78 -2.40
N ILE A 295 -7.49 -11.87 -1.65
CA ILE A 295 -8.54 -12.89 -1.59
C ILE A 295 -9.00 -13.04 -0.14
N SER A 296 -10.31 -13.02 0.06
CA SER A 296 -11.01 -13.27 1.33
C SER A 296 -11.81 -14.56 1.21
N GLU A 297 -11.51 -15.54 2.06
CA GLU A 297 -12.21 -16.83 2.11
C GLU A 297 -13.07 -16.96 3.38
N GLY A 298 -13.36 -15.86 4.07
CA GLY A 298 -14.22 -15.82 5.25
C GLY A 298 -13.69 -16.64 6.41
N ALA A 299 -14.16 -17.89 6.56
CA ALA A 299 -13.68 -18.86 7.55
C ALA A 299 -12.78 -19.96 6.93
N GLY A 300 -12.21 -19.72 5.75
CA GLY A 300 -11.34 -20.63 4.99
C GLY A 300 -12.04 -21.41 3.87
N GLY A 301 -13.37 -21.46 3.89
CA GLY A 301 -14.19 -22.15 2.89
C GLY A 301 -14.83 -21.25 1.83
N GLY A 302 -14.69 -19.93 1.95
CA GLY A 302 -15.40 -18.94 1.15
C GLY A 302 -16.83 -18.64 1.67
N PHE A 303 -17.65 -18.15 0.77
CA PHE A 303 -19.02 -17.69 1.00
C PHE A 303 -19.97 -18.42 0.06
N ARG A 304 -21.14 -18.80 0.57
CA ARG A 304 -22.26 -19.22 -0.27
C ARG A 304 -22.94 -17.97 -0.77
N VAL A 305 -23.00 -17.77 -2.07
CA VAL A 305 -23.60 -16.60 -2.71
C VAL A 305 -24.74 -17.07 -3.61
N CYS A 306 -25.89 -16.38 -3.52
CA CYS A 306 -26.97 -16.53 -4.48
C CYS A 306 -26.74 -15.62 -5.69
N PRO A 307 -26.49 -16.16 -6.90
CA PRO A 307 -26.28 -15.34 -8.09
C PRO A 307 -27.53 -14.53 -8.49
N TRP A 308 -28.72 -14.90 -8.01
CA TRP A 308 -29.96 -14.20 -8.38
C TRP A 308 -30.19 -12.91 -7.59
N CYS A 309 -29.98 -12.95 -6.28
CA CYS A 309 -30.31 -11.82 -5.40
C CYS A 309 -29.12 -11.25 -4.63
N GLY A 310 -27.96 -11.90 -4.69
CA GLY A 310 -26.75 -11.46 -3.98
C GLY A 310 -26.71 -11.84 -2.50
N TRP A 311 -27.74 -12.50 -1.95
CA TRP A 311 -27.69 -13.07 -0.59
C TRP A 311 -26.41 -13.90 -0.43
N ALA A 312 -25.71 -13.70 0.68
CA ALA A 312 -24.53 -14.47 0.97
C ALA A 312 -24.34 -14.73 2.46
N ASP A 313 -23.71 -15.85 2.77
CA ASP A 313 -23.34 -16.24 4.12
C ASP A 313 -22.06 -17.10 4.08
N VAL A 314 -21.38 -17.19 5.21
CA VAL A 314 -20.13 -17.95 5.36
C VAL A 314 -20.36 -19.43 5.03
N PHE A 315 -19.45 -20.02 4.25
CA PHE A 315 -19.49 -21.45 3.96
C PHE A 315 -19.08 -22.26 5.20
N GLY A 316 -19.79 -23.37 5.48
CA GLY A 316 -19.44 -24.33 6.53
C GLY A 316 -20.06 -24.10 7.93
N ARG A 317 -20.69 -22.96 8.22
CA ARG A 317 -21.23 -22.65 9.57
C ARG A 317 -22.70 -23.08 9.79
N SER A 318 -23.48 -23.25 8.71
CA SER A 318 -24.95 -23.40 8.79
C SER A 318 -25.46 -24.47 7.83
N LYS A 319 -26.57 -25.15 8.19
CA LYS A 319 -27.34 -25.98 7.23
C LYS A 319 -27.64 -25.13 5.98
N VAL A 320 -27.50 -25.72 4.80
CA VAL A 320 -27.78 -25.02 3.54
C VAL A 320 -29.27 -24.63 3.55
N PRO A 321 -29.60 -23.33 3.54
CA PRO A 321 -30.99 -22.92 3.57
C PRO A 321 -31.61 -23.19 2.19
N LEU A 322 -32.76 -23.89 2.16
CA LEU A 322 -33.55 -24.12 0.94
C LEU A 322 -34.17 -22.82 0.40
N LYS A 323 -34.41 -21.86 1.29
CA LYS A 323 -34.92 -20.52 1.01
C LYS A 323 -34.11 -19.50 1.79
N HIS A 324 -33.92 -18.31 1.23
CA HIS A 324 -33.25 -17.20 1.89
C HIS A 324 -33.97 -15.89 1.59
N GLU A 325 -33.78 -14.88 2.42
CA GLU A 325 -34.35 -13.55 2.23
C GLU A 325 -33.41 -12.68 1.40
N ARG A 326 -33.96 -11.92 0.46
CA ARG A 326 -33.18 -10.98 -0.34
C ARG A 326 -32.67 -9.84 0.56
N PRO A 327 -31.36 -9.58 0.65
CA PRO A 327 -30.81 -8.62 1.61
C PRO A 327 -31.43 -7.22 1.52
N ALA A 328 -31.69 -6.74 0.30
CA ALA A 328 -32.21 -5.38 0.08
C ALA A 328 -33.74 -5.24 0.25
N THR A 329 -34.51 -6.33 0.18
CA THR A 329 -35.98 -6.26 0.14
C THR A 329 -36.69 -7.12 1.18
N GLY A 330 -35.99 -8.04 1.84
CA GLY A 330 -36.57 -9.02 2.77
C GLY A 330 -37.47 -10.07 2.12
N GLN A 331 -37.65 -10.05 0.79
CA GLN A 331 -38.52 -11.02 0.10
C GLN A 331 -37.87 -12.41 0.05
N GLU A 332 -38.68 -13.47 0.09
CA GLU A 332 -38.18 -14.83 -0.08
C GLU A 332 -37.54 -15.04 -1.47
N CYS A 333 -36.46 -15.82 -1.51
CA CYS A 333 -35.75 -16.22 -2.69
C CYS A 333 -35.37 -17.72 -2.62
N THR A 334 -35.56 -18.43 -3.72
CA THR A 334 -35.23 -19.84 -3.90
C THR A 334 -34.11 -20.04 -4.92
N GLY A 335 -33.30 -19.00 -5.15
CA GLY A 335 -32.22 -19.04 -6.12
C GLY A 335 -31.13 -20.04 -5.72
N PRO A 336 -30.36 -20.54 -6.69
CA PRO A 336 -29.27 -21.47 -6.42
C PRO A 336 -28.18 -20.79 -5.59
N LEU A 337 -27.44 -21.59 -4.82
CA LEU A 337 -26.28 -21.14 -4.05
C LEU A 337 -25.01 -21.74 -4.65
N SER A 338 -23.96 -20.94 -4.73
CA SER A 338 -22.65 -21.37 -5.20
C SER A 338 -21.57 -20.82 -4.28
N VAL A 339 -20.45 -21.52 -4.16
CA VAL A 339 -19.38 -21.16 -3.23
C VAL A 339 -18.34 -20.33 -3.96
N PHE A 340 -18.03 -19.16 -3.40
CA PHE A 340 -17.02 -18.24 -3.91
C PHE A 340 -16.22 -17.65 -2.76
N ALA A 341 -14.93 -17.42 -2.96
CA ALA A 341 -14.21 -16.41 -2.21
C ALA A 341 -14.61 -15.00 -2.71
N LEU A 342 -14.26 -13.97 -1.96
CA LEU A 342 -14.32 -12.59 -2.43
C LEU A 342 -12.91 -12.14 -2.77
N GLY A 343 -12.75 -11.33 -3.81
CA GLY A 343 -11.42 -10.86 -4.18
C GLY A 343 -11.42 -9.49 -4.83
N HIS A 344 -10.22 -8.94 -4.92
CA HIS A 344 -9.95 -7.70 -5.62
C HIS A 344 -8.60 -7.81 -6.34
N ARG A 345 -8.48 -7.13 -7.48
CA ARG A 345 -7.25 -7.02 -8.25
C ARG A 345 -6.97 -5.56 -8.53
N TYR A 346 -5.75 -5.14 -8.23
CA TYR A 346 -5.31 -3.77 -8.46
C TYR A 346 -3.85 -3.71 -8.84
N GLN A 347 -3.43 -2.58 -9.39
CA GLN A 347 -2.02 -2.30 -9.65
C GLN A 347 -1.43 -1.33 -8.62
N THR A 348 -0.18 -1.60 -8.24
CA THR A 348 0.61 -0.78 -7.32
C THR A 348 2.10 -0.83 -7.68
N ASP A 349 2.89 0.01 -7.03
CA ASP A 349 4.34 0.01 -7.11
C ASP A 349 4.91 -0.91 -6.01
N ILE A 350 6.02 -1.59 -6.31
CA ILE A 350 6.58 -2.64 -5.43
C ILE A 350 8.09 -2.55 -5.28
N ALA A 351 8.59 -3.07 -4.16
CA ALA A 351 9.98 -3.44 -3.94
C ALA A 351 10.07 -4.96 -3.81
N GLU A 352 10.70 -5.62 -4.77
CA GLU A 352 10.92 -7.06 -4.75
C GLU A 352 12.35 -7.39 -4.31
N PHE A 353 12.50 -8.02 -3.16
CA PHE A 353 13.77 -8.52 -2.63
C PHE A 353 13.95 -9.99 -3.00
N THR A 354 15.03 -10.31 -3.71
CA THR A 354 15.41 -11.67 -4.08
C THR A 354 16.79 -11.99 -3.52
N PHE A 355 16.89 -13.11 -2.80
CA PHE A 355 18.12 -13.58 -2.15
C PHE A 355 18.75 -14.69 -3.00
N LYS A 356 19.85 -14.39 -3.69
CA LYS A 356 20.45 -15.28 -4.69
C LYS A 356 21.57 -16.13 -4.08
N ASP A 357 21.22 -17.21 -3.42
CA ASP A 357 22.16 -18.21 -2.93
C ASP A 357 21.44 -19.54 -2.65
N THR A 358 22.15 -20.67 -2.79
CA THR A 358 21.57 -22.00 -2.55
C THR A 358 21.28 -22.27 -1.08
N ARG A 359 21.88 -21.52 -0.14
CA ARG A 359 21.61 -21.63 1.30
C ARG A 359 20.17 -21.30 1.67
N PHE A 360 19.47 -20.54 0.82
CA PHE A 360 18.07 -20.19 1.04
C PHE A 360 17.10 -21.27 0.51
N LEU A 361 17.61 -22.32 -0.14
CA LEU A 361 16.81 -23.48 -0.54
C LEU A 361 16.36 -24.25 0.71
N GLY A 362 15.07 -24.56 0.79
CA GLY A 362 14.51 -25.34 1.90
C GLY A 362 14.20 -24.53 3.16
N ILE A 363 14.43 -23.21 3.16
CA ILE A 363 13.92 -22.34 4.23
C ILE A 363 12.40 -22.40 4.25
N SER A 364 11.85 -22.54 5.47
CA SER A 364 10.42 -22.70 5.67
C SER A 364 9.63 -21.45 5.26
N GLU A 365 8.36 -21.62 4.92
CA GLU A 365 7.47 -20.49 4.63
C GLU A 365 7.32 -19.55 5.84
N GLU A 366 7.34 -20.10 7.06
CA GLU A 366 7.22 -19.35 8.32
C GLU A 366 8.46 -18.50 8.59
N SER A 367 9.65 -19.01 8.27
CA SER A 367 10.90 -18.24 8.31
C SER A 367 10.85 -17.07 7.32
N TRP A 368 10.47 -17.34 6.06
CA TRP A 368 10.30 -16.27 5.05
C TRP A 368 9.25 -15.23 5.46
N LEU A 369 8.15 -15.67 6.06
CA LEU A 369 7.11 -14.79 6.57
C LEU A 369 7.62 -13.93 7.73
N SER A 370 8.45 -14.50 8.60
CA SER A 370 9.12 -13.78 9.68
C SER A 370 10.09 -12.73 9.11
N THR A 371 10.89 -13.08 8.11
CA THR A 371 11.77 -12.13 7.39
C THR A 371 10.99 -11.02 6.72
N LEU A 372 9.86 -11.33 6.06
CA LEU A 372 8.97 -10.31 5.46
C LEU A 372 8.56 -9.26 6.49
N TYR A 373 8.13 -9.68 7.67
CA TYR A 373 7.71 -8.75 8.71
C TYR A 373 8.87 -8.01 9.38
N ALA A 374 10.05 -8.61 9.44
CA ALA A 374 11.27 -7.90 9.84
C ALA A 374 11.62 -6.79 8.85
N LEU A 375 11.57 -7.06 7.53
CA LEU A 375 11.83 -6.06 6.50
C LEU A 375 10.80 -4.93 6.51
N LEU A 376 9.51 -5.24 6.72
CA LEU A 376 8.48 -4.21 6.85
C LEU A 376 8.70 -3.31 8.08
N GLY A 377 9.15 -3.89 9.20
CA GLY A 377 9.53 -3.14 10.40
C GLY A 377 10.76 -2.27 10.17
N GLY A 378 11.84 -2.86 9.66
CA GLY A 378 13.10 -2.15 9.38
C GLY A 378 12.94 -1.04 8.33
N ALA A 379 12.12 -1.26 7.29
CA ALA A 379 11.80 -0.23 6.32
C ALA A 379 10.98 0.92 6.92
N SER A 380 10.03 0.61 7.80
CA SER A 380 9.21 1.61 8.48
C SER A 380 10.06 2.51 9.37
N GLU A 381 10.94 1.89 10.15
CA GLU A 381 11.83 2.56 11.10
C GLU A 381 12.92 3.38 10.39
N ALA A 382 13.66 2.76 9.47
CA ALA A 382 14.84 3.40 8.87
C ALA A 382 14.51 4.47 7.81
N LEU A 383 13.30 4.44 7.23
CA LEU A 383 12.89 5.37 6.18
C LEU A 383 11.74 6.28 6.61
N GLU A 384 11.37 6.25 7.90
CA GLU A 384 10.24 7.00 8.47
C GLU A 384 8.93 6.80 7.71
N ILE A 385 8.70 5.57 7.25
CA ILE A 385 7.49 5.20 6.51
C ILE A 385 6.48 4.67 7.51
N SER A 386 5.27 5.23 7.52
CA SER A 386 4.19 4.70 8.38
C SER A 386 3.98 3.22 8.10
N ARG A 387 3.95 2.40 9.15
CA ARG A 387 3.71 0.96 9.01
C ARG A 387 2.37 0.65 8.36
N ASP A 388 1.38 1.56 8.44
CA ASP A 388 0.08 1.39 7.80
C ASP A 388 0.10 1.63 6.29
N ASP A 389 1.12 2.33 5.77
CA ASP A 389 1.24 2.75 4.38
C ASP A 389 1.96 1.71 3.49
N ILE A 390 2.54 0.67 4.12
CA ILE A 390 3.22 -0.44 3.43
C ILE A 390 2.69 -1.78 3.92
N ASP A 391 2.68 -2.77 3.04
CA ASP A 391 2.44 -4.17 3.40
C ASP A 391 3.29 -5.05 2.48
N GLY A 392 3.22 -6.36 2.67
CA GLY A 392 3.96 -7.24 1.79
C GLY A 392 3.42 -8.65 1.68
N ALA A 393 3.94 -9.35 0.69
CA ALA A 393 3.59 -10.71 0.36
C ALA A 393 4.83 -11.49 -0.06
N LEU A 394 4.81 -12.78 0.22
CA LEU A 394 5.80 -13.70 -0.32
C LEU A 394 5.45 -14.02 -1.77
N ALA A 395 6.45 -14.00 -2.63
CA ALA A 395 6.32 -14.23 -4.06
C ALA A 395 7.43 -15.16 -4.58
N TRP A 396 7.41 -15.36 -5.88
CA TRP A 396 8.42 -16.09 -6.63
C TRP A 396 8.79 -15.26 -7.84
N ASN A 397 10.09 -15.05 -8.04
CA ASN A 397 10.56 -14.32 -9.20
C ASN A 397 10.52 -15.20 -10.47
N SER A 398 10.90 -14.63 -11.62
CA SER A 398 10.96 -15.33 -12.91
C SER A 398 11.92 -16.53 -12.92
N ASP A 399 12.97 -16.49 -12.09
CA ASP A 399 13.99 -17.53 -11.99
C ASP A 399 13.59 -18.66 -11.03
N GLY A 400 12.39 -18.61 -10.45
CA GLY A 400 11.90 -19.59 -9.48
C GLY A 400 12.52 -19.44 -8.09
N LEU A 401 13.16 -18.32 -7.80
CA LEU A 401 13.65 -17.98 -6.46
C LEU A 401 12.53 -17.37 -5.61
N ARG A 402 12.57 -17.65 -4.30
CA ARG A 402 11.67 -17.01 -3.34
C ARG A 402 11.99 -15.52 -3.27
N SER A 403 10.97 -14.68 -3.35
CA SER A 403 11.10 -13.24 -3.20
C SER A 403 10.15 -12.69 -2.13
N ILE A 404 10.56 -11.57 -1.52
CA ILE A 404 9.74 -10.77 -0.62
C ILE A 404 9.33 -9.52 -1.38
N VAL A 405 8.02 -9.31 -1.54
CA VAL A 405 7.49 -8.13 -2.22
C VAL A 405 6.84 -7.21 -1.20
N LEU A 406 7.39 -6.00 -1.08
CA LEU A 406 6.83 -4.92 -0.29
C LEU A 406 6.12 -3.95 -1.22
N PHE A 407 4.96 -3.43 -0.81
CA PHE A 407 4.14 -2.59 -1.66
C PHE A 407 3.38 -1.53 -0.86
N ASP A 408 3.01 -0.46 -1.55
CA ASP A 408 2.23 0.63 -0.94
C ASP A 408 0.77 0.17 -0.76
N THR A 409 0.24 0.38 0.44
CA THR A 409 -1.19 0.13 0.75
C THR A 409 -2.06 1.34 0.40
N VAL A 410 -1.45 2.53 0.34
CA VAL A 410 -2.14 3.77 0.02
C VAL A 410 -2.53 3.76 -1.46
N PRO A 411 -3.81 4.03 -1.79
CA PRO A 411 -4.23 4.17 -3.16
C PRO A 411 -3.33 5.16 -3.92
N GLY A 412 -2.66 4.68 -4.97
CA GLY A 412 -1.89 5.48 -5.92
C GLY A 412 -0.39 5.45 -5.70
N GLY A 413 0.06 4.72 -4.69
CA GLY A 413 1.47 4.64 -4.32
C GLY A 413 1.91 5.92 -3.62
N ALA A 414 2.39 5.81 -2.38
CA ALA A 414 3.09 6.91 -1.72
C ALA A 414 4.54 7.04 -2.23
N GLY A 415 4.99 6.07 -3.03
CA GLY A 415 6.37 5.97 -3.50
C GLY A 415 7.30 5.32 -2.46
N ALA A 416 6.73 4.70 -1.42
CA ALA A 416 7.49 4.02 -0.38
C ALA A 416 8.22 2.81 -0.96
N ALA A 417 7.55 2.00 -1.77
CA ALA A 417 8.16 0.90 -2.52
C ALA A 417 9.46 1.29 -3.26
N MET A 418 9.49 2.42 -3.97
CA MET A 418 10.67 2.86 -4.69
C MET A 418 11.83 3.20 -3.75
N LYS A 419 11.56 3.97 -2.69
CA LYS A 419 12.56 4.31 -1.66
C LYS A 419 13.13 3.06 -0.98
N ILE A 420 12.26 2.11 -0.65
CA ILE A 420 12.65 0.85 0.00
C ILE A 420 13.61 0.05 -0.88
N ALA A 421 13.33 -0.06 -2.18
CA ALA A 421 14.22 -0.75 -3.11
C ALA A 421 15.57 -0.03 -3.27
N GLU A 422 15.56 1.30 -3.29
CA GLU A 422 16.76 2.14 -3.38
C GLU A 422 17.65 2.04 -2.12
N SER A 423 17.05 1.78 -0.96
CA SER A 423 17.71 1.70 0.36
C SER A 423 17.87 0.27 0.88
N VAL A 424 18.12 -0.70 -0.01
CA VAL A 424 18.21 -2.14 0.31
C VAL A 424 19.11 -2.46 1.52
N GLU A 425 20.31 -1.88 1.58
CA GLU A 425 21.25 -2.15 2.67
C GLU A 425 20.73 -1.63 4.02
N LEU A 426 20.25 -0.39 4.05
CA LEU A 426 19.71 0.25 5.25
C LEU A 426 18.52 -0.53 5.80
N VAL A 427 17.59 -0.94 4.92
CA VAL A 427 16.40 -1.72 5.28
C VAL A 427 16.79 -3.08 5.88
N LEU A 428 17.78 -3.76 5.31
CA LEU A 428 18.25 -5.06 5.80
C LEU A 428 18.94 -4.93 7.18
N LYS A 429 19.77 -3.91 7.37
CA LYS A 429 20.44 -3.67 8.65
C LYS A 429 19.46 -3.32 9.76
N ALA A 430 18.51 -2.42 9.49
CA ALA A 430 17.46 -2.07 10.44
C ALA A 430 16.56 -3.26 10.78
N ALA A 431 16.23 -4.10 9.79
CA ALA A 431 15.47 -5.32 10.02
C ALA A 431 16.23 -6.32 10.92
N LEU A 432 17.55 -6.44 10.75
CA LEU A 432 18.39 -7.29 11.59
C LEU A 432 18.44 -6.74 13.03
N ASP A 433 18.72 -5.45 13.21
CA ASP A 433 18.76 -4.82 14.54
C ASP A 433 17.44 -4.95 15.28
N ARG A 434 16.34 -4.66 14.61
CA ARG A 434 15.00 -4.77 15.19
C ARG A 434 14.71 -6.18 15.72
N VAL A 435 15.18 -7.20 15.02
CA VAL A 435 14.98 -8.59 15.45
C VAL A 435 16.00 -8.97 16.53
N ASN A 436 17.24 -8.49 16.48
CA ASN A 436 18.30 -8.80 17.45
C ASN A 436 18.12 -8.10 18.80
N SER A 437 17.75 -6.83 18.81
CA SER A 437 17.55 -6.00 20.01
C SER A 437 16.32 -6.37 20.83
N CYS A 438 15.41 -7.16 20.28
CA CYS A 438 14.18 -7.54 20.97
C CYS A 438 14.45 -8.58 22.08
N ASP A 439 13.71 -8.49 23.20
CA ASP A 439 13.87 -9.41 24.34
C ASP A 439 12.99 -10.68 24.32
N CYS A 440 12.02 -10.77 23.41
CA CYS A 440 11.16 -11.97 23.35
C CYS A 440 11.92 -13.23 22.89
N GLY A 441 11.49 -14.42 23.31
CA GLY A 441 12.19 -15.67 22.99
C GLY A 441 12.40 -15.92 21.48
N PRO A 442 13.46 -16.64 21.08
CA PRO A 442 13.81 -16.83 19.68
C PRO A 442 12.73 -17.60 18.88
N GLU A 443 12.04 -18.54 19.53
CA GLU A 443 10.93 -19.31 18.98
C GLU A 443 9.61 -18.53 18.85
N THR A 444 9.55 -17.28 19.32
CA THR A 444 8.33 -16.46 19.34
C THR A 444 8.54 -15.09 18.68
N SER A 445 7.49 -14.27 18.73
CA SER A 445 7.47 -12.91 18.21
C SER A 445 6.63 -12.00 19.13
N CYS A 446 6.89 -10.71 19.09
CA CYS A 446 6.13 -9.68 19.80
C CYS A 446 5.90 -8.45 18.91
N TYR A 447 5.17 -7.45 19.40
CA TYR A 447 4.94 -6.19 18.69
C TYR A 447 6.21 -5.33 18.53
N GLY A 448 7.21 -5.56 19.37
CA GLY A 448 8.53 -4.91 19.25
C GLY A 448 9.35 -5.40 18.07
N CYS A 449 9.23 -6.69 17.68
CA CYS A 449 9.99 -7.24 16.56
C CYS A 449 9.15 -7.41 15.28
N LEU A 450 8.22 -8.37 15.26
CA LEU A 450 7.58 -8.86 14.03
C LEU A 450 6.06 -8.65 13.98
N ARG A 451 5.38 -8.48 15.12
CA ARG A 451 3.90 -8.42 15.17
C ARG A 451 3.38 -7.02 14.92
N SER A 452 2.25 -6.95 14.23
CA SER A 452 1.41 -5.77 14.08
C SER A 452 -0.06 -6.19 14.14
N TYR A 453 -0.98 -5.24 14.30
CA TYR A 453 -2.40 -5.56 14.27
C TYR A 453 -2.83 -6.15 12.92
N ARG A 454 -2.23 -5.71 11.82
CA ARG A 454 -2.51 -6.18 10.45
C ARG A 454 -2.10 -7.62 10.20
N ASN A 455 -1.04 -8.09 10.85
CA ASN A 455 -0.53 -9.45 10.67
C ASN A 455 -1.00 -10.45 11.72
N GLY A 456 -2.05 -10.12 12.50
CA GLY A 456 -2.65 -10.98 13.53
C GLY A 456 -2.83 -12.44 13.11
N ARG A 457 -3.28 -12.68 11.87
CA ARG A 457 -3.49 -14.03 11.32
C ARG A 457 -2.23 -14.89 11.20
N TYR A 458 -1.05 -14.28 11.30
CA TYR A 458 0.23 -14.96 11.18
C TYR A 458 0.97 -15.05 12.49
N HIS A 459 0.51 -14.44 13.59
CA HIS A 459 1.27 -14.35 14.86
C HIS A 459 1.81 -15.69 15.36
N ASP A 460 1.05 -16.78 15.19
CA ASP A 460 1.46 -18.14 15.59
C ASP A 460 2.54 -18.76 14.70
N LYS A 461 2.83 -18.16 13.55
CA LYS A 461 3.83 -18.59 12.57
C LYS A 461 5.08 -17.71 12.57
N LEU A 462 5.07 -16.61 13.32
CA LEU A 462 6.18 -15.64 13.33
C LEU A 462 7.14 -15.96 14.47
N SER A 463 8.42 -16.09 14.13
CA SER A 463 9.49 -16.29 15.11
C SER A 463 10.71 -15.44 14.79
N ARG A 464 11.40 -14.92 15.83
CA ARG A 464 12.68 -14.22 15.66
C ARG A 464 13.70 -15.12 14.98
N ALA A 465 13.84 -16.37 15.42
CA ALA A 465 14.76 -17.35 14.85
C ALA A 465 14.49 -17.57 13.34
N GLY A 466 13.22 -17.61 12.93
CA GLY A 466 12.84 -17.71 11.52
C GLY A 466 13.31 -16.51 10.68
N ALA A 467 13.20 -15.29 11.23
CA ALA A 467 13.70 -14.09 10.55
C ALA A 467 15.25 -14.08 10.50
N LEU A 468 15.90 -14.38 11.62
CA LEU A 468 17.37 -14.39 11.76
C LEU A 468 18.03 -15.46 10.87
N GLN A 469 17.37 -16.60 10.66
CA GLN A 469 17.84 -17.63 9.73
C GLN A 469 18.17 -17.06 8.34
N VAL A 470 17.40 -16.08 7.86
CA VAL A 470 17.65 -15.41 6.58
C VAL A 470 18.61 -14.23 6.74
N LEU A 471 18.39 -13.36 7.73
CA LEU A 471 19.11 -12.09 7.87
C LEU A 471 20.58 -12.31 8.29
N GLU A 472 20.85 -13.15 9.30
CA GLU A 472 22.22 -13.43 9.76
C GLU A 472 23.05 -14.18 8.71
N SER A 473 22.39 -14.97 7.86
CA SER A 473 23.03 -15.67 6.73
C SER A 473 23.68 -14.72 5.72
N LEU A 474 23.33 -13.43 5.75
CA LEU A 474 23.94 -12.39 4.95
C LEU A 474 25.30 -11.94 5.49
N GLY A 475 25.56 -12.14 6.78
CA GLY A 475 26.77 -11.63 7.44
C GLY A 475 26.88 -10.12 7.41
N ILE A 476 25.75 -9.40 7.37
CA ILE A 476 25.72 -7.95 7.50
C ILE A 476 25.74 -7.59 8.98
N ASP A 477 26.47 -6.53 9.29
CA ASP A 477 26.40 -5.85 10.57
C ASP A 477 25.12 -5.00 10.60
N GLY A 478 24.35 -5.10 11.68
CA GLY A 478 23.27 -4.16 11.95
C GLY A 478 23.78 -2.73 12.12
N LEU A 479 22.90 -1.74 12.06
CA LEU A 479 23.24 -0.34 12.38
C LEU A 479 23.81 -0.22 13.80
N ARG A 480 23.33 -1.04 14.74
CA ARG A 480 23.77 -1.03 16.14
C ARG A 480 24.92 -2.00 16.45
N SER A 481 25.33 -2.89 15.54
CA SER A 481 26.29 -3.96 15.88
C SER A 481 27.76 -3.52 15.99
N GLY A 482 28.07 -2.25 15.71
CA GLY A 482 29.36 -1.61 16.02
C GLY A 482 29.35 -0.75 17.29
N MET A 483 28.20 -0.66 17.98
CA MET A 483 28.02 0.16 19.17
C MET A 483 28.41 -0.65 20.42
N SER A 484 29.08 -0.03 21.39
CA SER A 484 29.29 -0.67 22.70
C SER A 484 27.94 -0.92 23.38
N ASP A 485 27.88 -1.88 24.31
CA ASP A 485 26.68 -2.12 25.13
C ASP A 485 26.22 -0.83 25.84
N GLU A 486 27.16 0.04 26.18
CA GLU A 486 26.95 1.33 26.81
C GLU A 486 26.23 2.32 25.88
N TRP A 487 26.61 2.38 24.60
CA TRP A 487 25.89 3.15 23.57
C TRP A 487 24.47 2.61 23.30
N GLY A 488 24.25 1.30 23.46
CA GLY A 488 22.92 0.71 23.38
C GLY A 488 21.97 1.26 24.46
N VAL A 489 22.45 1.33 25.70
CA VAL A 489 21.70 1.93 26.83
C VAL A 489 21.42 3.41 26.59
N VAL A 490 22.39 4.15 26.05
CA VAL A 490 22.25 5.56 25.70
C VAL A 490 21.14 5.80 24.68
N LEU A 491 21.07 4.99 23.62
CA LEU A 491 20.00 5.11 22.61
C LEU A 491 18.63 4.74 23.19
N ASP A 492 18.54 3.71 24.01
CA ASP A 492 17.27 3.27 24.60
C ASP A 492 16.68 4.29 25.59
N LEU A 493 17.53 5.14 26.17
CA LEU A 493 17.13 6.25 27.05
C LEU A 493 16.89 7.57 26.31
N ALA A 494 17.30 7.66 25.03
CA ALA A 494 17.20 8.88 24.26
C ALA A 494 15.76 9.13 23.76
N PRO A 495 15.26 10.38 23.81
CA PRO A 495 14.03 10.74 23.11
C PRO A 495 14.18 10.56 21.59
N ASP A 496 13.09 10.24 20.89
CA ASP A 496 13.08 9.94 19.43
C ASP A 496 13.86 10.96 18.57
N ARG A 497 13.79 12.26 18.91
CA ARG A 497 14.49 13.32 18.15
C ARG A 497 16.00 13.33 18.36
N LEU A 498 16.46 12.82 19.49
CA LEU A 498 17.87 12.71 19.85
C LEU A 498 18.46 11.37 19.38
N GLU A 499 17.66 10.31 19.38
CA GLU A 499 18.08 8.96 19.01
C GLU A 499 18.75 8.93 17.62
N ALA A 500 18.16 9.57 16.61
CA ALA A 500 18.72 9.62 15.26
C ALA A 500 20.12 10.26 15.21
N LEU A 501 20.31 11.36 15.94
CA LEU A 501 21.60 12.07 16.03
C LEU A 501 22.65 11.22 16.77
N LEU A 502 22.25 10.58 17.87
CA LEU A 502 23.13 9.73 18.68
C LEU A 502 23.52 8.45 17.94
N ALA A 503 22.60 7.84 17.19
CA ALA A 503 22.88 6.68 16.37
C ALA A 503 23.93 7.00 15.30
N GLU A 504 23.84 8.17 14.68
CA GLU A 504 24.84 8.63 13.71
C GLU A 504 26.21 8.83 14.37
N LEU A 505 26.29 9.50 15.53
CA LEU A 505 27.54 9.68 16.28
C LEU A 505 28.18 8.37 16.72
N ALA A 506 27.36 7.39 17.12
CA ALA A 506 27.86 6.09 17.54
C ALA A 506 28.54 5.31 16.41
N THR A 507 28.06 5.46 15.17
CA THR A 507 28.72 4.84 14.00
C THR A 507 30.10 5.44 13.71
N GLN A 508 30.40 6.64 14.24
CA GLN A 508 31.67 7.35 14.07
C GLN A 508 32.70 7.01 15.16
N GLY A 509 32.37 6.15 16.12
CA GLY A 509 33.30 5.74 17.19
C GLY A 509 33.60 6.84 18.21
N LEU A 510 32.66 7.77 18.39
CA LEU A 510 32.77 8.88 19.34
C LEU A 510 32.44 8.44 20.78
N PRO A 511 32.91 9.19 21.81
CA PRO A 511 32.54 8.89 23.19
C PRO A 511 31.03 9.00 23.39
N GLU A 512 30.49 8.20 24.29
CA GLU A 512 29.06 8.22 24.63
C GLU A 512 28.69 9.42 25.51
N PRO A 513 27.50 10.00 25.32
CA PRO A 513 26.96 11.01 26.24
C PRO A 513 26.24 10.36 27.43
N GLU A 514 26.12 11.14 28.51
CA GLU A 514 25.06 10.92 29.50
C GLU A 514 23.76 11.55 28.98
N VAL A 515 22.65 10.80 29.01
CA VAL A 515 21.36 11.20 28.44
C VAL A 515 20.36 11.51 29.54
N GLY A 516 19.58 12.59 29.36
CA GLY A 516 18.47 12.94 30.26
C GLY A 516 18.92 13.35 31.67
N VAL A 517 20.07 14.03 31.79
CA VAL A 517 20.62 14.49 33.07
C VAL A 517 20.24 15.93 33.38
N GLU A 518 20.27 16.30 34.66
CA GLU A 518 20.05 17.67 35.11
C GLU A 518 21.38 18.37 35.42
N MET A 519 21.57 19.60 34.94
CA MET A 519 22.85 20.30 34.97
C MET A 519 22.77 21.75 35.45
N GLY A 520 23.86 22.22 36.06
CA GLY A 520 24.01 23.60 36.53
C GLY A 520 23.39 23.87 37.90
N GLU A 521 23.46 25.12 38.34
CA GLU A 521 22.98 25.55 39.66
C GLU A 521 21.45 25.42 39.83
N TYR A 522 20.73 25.43 38.69
CA TYR A 522 19.27 25.35 38.63
C TYR A 522 18.73 23.98 38.16
N TYR A 523 19.60 22.96 38.07
CA TYR A 523 19.18 21.60 37.65
C TYR A 523 18.42 21.60 36.31
N TRP A 524 18.99 22.26 35.30
CA TRP A 524 18.41 22.32 33.96
C TRP A 524 18.39 20.93 33.32
N PRO A 525 17.24 20.45 32.81
CA PRO A 525 17.21 19.21 32.05
C PRO A 525 17.95 19.41 30.72
N VAL A 526 18.86 18.48 30.40
CA VAL A 526 19.60 18.45 29.14
C VAL A 526 19.45 17.09 28.48
N GLU A 527 19.42 17.09 27.14
CA GLU A 527 19.12 15.88 26.36
C GLU A 527 20.32 14.94 26.32
N ALA A 528 21.50 15.48 26.04
CA ALA A 528 22.76 14.73 26.06
C ALA A 528 23.93 15.60 26.52
N VAL A 529 24.86 15.05 27.30
CA VAL A 529 26.08 15.75 27.70
C VAL A 529 27.33 14.88 27.57
N TRP A 530 28.40 15.49 27.07
CA TRP A 530 29.76 14.97 27.10
C TRP A 530 30.58 15.77 28.09
N LEU A 531 30.66 15.28 29.34
CA LEU A 531 31.29 16.01 30.45
C LEU A 531 32.78 16.30 30.21
N GLN A 532 33.51 15.38 29.56
CA GLN A 532 34.94 15.56 29.32
C GLN A 532 35.20 16.64 28.26
N GLN A 533 34.43 16.63 27.17
CA GLN A 533 34.52 17.57 26.05
C GLN A 533 33.79 18.88 26.33
N LYS A 534 33.01 18.95 27.42
CA LYS A 534 32.15 20.07 27.79
C LYS A 534 31.20 20.47 26.67
N VAL A 535 30.54 19.49 26.07
CA VAL A 535 29.50 19.71 25.05
C VAL A 535 28.16 19.26 25.61
N VAL A 536 27.12 20.06 25.40
CA VAL A 536 25.76 19.74 25.84
C VAL A 536 24.77 20.01 24.72
N VAL A 537 23.85 19.07 24.53
CA VAL A 537 22.74 19.16 23.58
C VAL A 537 21.44 19.35 24.35
N VAL A 538 20.65 20.31 23.90
CA VAL A 538 19.41 20.71 24.55
C VAL A 538 18.26 20.84 23.54
N ASP A 539 17.05 20.50 23.94
CA ASP A 539 15.84 20.74 23.14
C ASP A 539 15.19 22.09 23.51
N GLY A 540 14.64 22.77 22.50
CA GLY A 540 13.98 24.08 22.64
C GLY A 540 14.89 25.29 22.87
N ASP A 541 14.29 26.48 22.81
CA ASP A 541 14.93 27.77 23.03
C ASP A 541 14.73 28.24 24.47
N ASP A 542 15.82 28.32 25.24
CA ASP A 542 15.85 28.89 26.59
C ASP A 542 17.18 29.63 26.82
N ASP A 543 17.15 30.95 26.73
CA ASP A 543 18.36 31.78 26.81
C ASP A 543 18.97 31.80 28.23
N GLU A 544 18.19 31.54 29.27
CA GLU A 544 18.66 31.54 30.66
C GLU A 544 19.40 30.24 30.97
N ARG A 545 18.84 29.10 30.55
CA ARG A 545 19.52 27.80 30.55
C ARG A 545 20.82 27.86 29.75
N ASP A 546 20.74 28.31 28.49
CA ASP A 546 21.87 28.30 27.57
C ASP A 546 23.01 29.20 28.10
N ALA A 547 22.70 30.38 28.63
CA ALA A 547 23.68 31.27 29.25
C ALA A 547 24.28 30.66 30.53
N SER A 548 23.47 30.00 31.36
CA SER A 548 23.93 29.34 32.59
C SER A 548 24.88 28.18 32.29
N LEU A 549 24.56 27.32 31.33
CA LEU A 549 25.42 26.20 30.93
C LEU A 549 26.71 26.69 30.26
N ALA A 550 26.62 27.73 29.43
CA ALA A 550 27.79 28.38 28.82
C ALA A 550 28.72 29.03 29.86
N ALA A 551 28.16 29.66 30.90
CA ALA A 551 28.95 30.18 32.03
C ALA A 551 29.66 29.06 32.82
N GLY A 552 29.07 27.85 32.85
CA GLY A 552 29.70 26.63 33.35
C GLY A 552 30.82 26.07 32.45
N GLY A 553 31.07 26.71 31.30
CA GLY A 553 32.11 26.34 30.35
C GLY A 553 31.69 25.26 29.35
N PHE A 554 30.37 25.01 29.19
CA PHE A 554 29.85 24.09 28.18
C PHE A 554 29.58 24.79 26.85
N THR A 555 29.85 24.09 25.76
CA THR A 555 29.36 24.45 24.42
C THR A 555 27.93 23.93 24.29
N VAL A 556 26.96 24.84 24.25
CA VAL A 556 25.53 24.50 24.16
C VAL A 556 25.11 24.42 22.69
N LEU A 557 24.56 23.26 22.29
CA LEU A 557 24.00 23.02 20.97
C LEU A 557 22.52 22.72 21.09
N ARG A 558 21.72 23.39 20.25
CA ARG A 558 20.28 23.15 20.17
C ARG A 558 20.03 21.99 19.20
N LEU A 559 19.16 21.05 19.58
CA LEU A 559 18.88 19.84 18.80
C LEU A 559 18.50 20.14 17.34
N GLY A 560 17.69 21.18 17.10
CA GLY A 560 17.28 21.59 15.75
C GLY A 560 18.37 22.23 14.88
N ALA A 561 19.54 22.53 15.46
CA ALA A 561 20.69 23.12 14.77
C ALA A 561 21.97 22.27 14.94
N ALA A 562 21.85 21.11 15.57
CA ALA A 562 22.92 20.13 15.74
C ALA A 562 22.89 19.14 14.58
N ASP A 563 24.06 18.91 13.99
CA ASP A 563 24.29 17.82 13.03
C ASP A 563 25.46 16.96 13.53
N ALA A 564 25.51 15.70 13.11
CA ALA A 564 26.49 14.74 13.60
C ALA A 564 27.93 15.16 13.25
N ASP A 565 28.15 15.73 12.08
CA ASP A 565 29.48 16.18 11.64
C ASP A 565 30.04 17.29 12.55
N ARG A 566 29.21 18.27 12.91
CA ARG A 566 29.58 19.38 13.79
C ARG A 566 29.84 18.92 15.21
N LEU A 567 29.04 17.97 15.71
CA LEU A 567 29.26 17.34 17.01
C LEU A 567 30.54 16.50 16.99
N ALA A 568 30.80 15.73 15.93
CA ALA A 568 32.02 14.95 15.78
C ALA A 568 33.29 15.82 15.88
N VAL A 569 33.29 16.99 15.24
CA VAL A 569 34.40 17.96 15.32
C VAL A 569 34.61 18.47 16.74
N LEU A 570 33.55 18.71 17.52
CA LEU A 570 33.66 19.19 18.89
C LEU A 570 34.08 18.08 19.87
N LEU A 571 33.74 16.83 19.55
CA LEU A 571 33.98 15.67 20.41
C LEU A 571 35.34 14.99 20.19
N THR A 572 36.04 15.32 19.10
CA THR A 572 37.39 14.83 18.79
C THR A 572 38.53 15.73 19.30
N VAL A 573 38.21 16.83 19.98
CA VAL A 573 39.15 17.75 20.65
C VAL A 573 39.37 17.32 22.10
#